data_AF-A0A1Q4FFX4-F1
#
_entry.id   AF-A0A1Q4FFX4-F1
#
_cell.length_a   1.000
_cell.length_b   1.000
_cell.length_c   1.000
_cell.angle_alpha   90.00
_cell.angle_beta   90.00
_cell.angle_gamma   90.00
#
_symmetry.space_group_name_H-M   'P 1'
#
loop_
_entity.id
_entity.type
_entity.pdbx_description
1 polymer ?
#
loop_
_entity_poly.entity_id
_entity_poly.type
_entity_poly.pdbx_seq_one_letter_code
_entity_poly.pdbx_strand_id
1 'polypeptide(L)'
;MSIKEQFGISVQAIMMRAQLKGIIRKNAAARFWKSIAANKKEEGLGSFAGREKSYRFEHLVFRLAAEEMVSLSKAANLAGVKPAAFREQLDANA
;
A
#
# COMPACT_ATOMS: atom_id res chain seq x y z
N MET A 1 -10.41 -14.84 -0.32
CA MET A 1 -9.69 -13.65 0.17
C MET A 1 -10.57 -12.42 -0.08
N SER A 2 -10.93 -11.69 0.98
CA SER A 2 -11.79 -10.51 0.91
C SER A 2 -11.04 -9.27 0.42
N ILE A 3 -11.77 -8.21 0.03
CA ILE A 3 -11.18 -6.93 -0.40
C ILE A 3 -10.34 -6.30 0.71
N LYS A 4 -10.75 -6.43 1.99
CA LYS A 4 -9.99 -5.93 3.14
C LYS A 4 -8.65 -6.65 3.29
N GLU A 5 -8.64 -7.97 3.13
CA GLU A 5 -7.41 -8.76 3.22
C GLU A 5 -6.44 -8.46 2.08
N GLN A 6 -6.96 -8.24 0.87
CA GLN A 6 -6.15 -7.97 -0.32
C GLN A 6 -5.58 -6.56 -0.38
N PHE A 7 -6.36 -5.55 0.03
CA PHE A 7 -6.04 -4.14 -0.21
C PHE A 7 -5.96 -3.29 1.06
N GLY A 8 -6.27 -3.85 2.23
CA GLY A 8 -6.27 -3.12 3.50
C GLY A 8 -7.42 -2.13 3.65
N ILE A 9 -8.38 -2.13 2.73
CA ILE A 9 -9.52 -1.21 2.75
C ILE A 9 -10.51 -1.66 3.83
N SER A 10 -10.94 -0.73 4.68
CA SER A 10 -11.97 -0.94 5.70
C SER A 10 -13.28 -1.48 5.08
N VAL A 11 -13.95 -2.41 5.78
CA VAL A 11 -15.26 -2.94 5.37
C VAL A 11 -16.30 -1.81 5.30
N GLN A 12 -16.26 -0.87 6.25
CA GLN A 12 -17.13 0.32 6.25
C GLN A 12 -16.86 1.22 5.04
N ALA A 13 -15.60 1.43 4.65
CA ALA A 13 -15.25 2.20 3.47
C ALA A 13 -15.76 1.55 2.17
N ILE A 14 -15.66 0.21 2.07
CA ILE A 14 -16.21 -0.56 0.94
C ILE A 14 -17.73 -0.38 0.88
N MET A 15 -18.44 -0.55 2.00
CA MET A 15 -19.89 -0.35 2.05
C MET A 15 -20.30 1.07 1.62
N MET A 16 -19.62 2.09 2.15
CA MET A 16 -19.88 3.48 1.79
C MET A 16 -19.72 3.71 0.28
N ARG A 17 -18.63 3.20 -0.31
CA ARG A 17 -18.38 3.32 -1.75
C ARG A 17 -19.41 2.55 -2.58
N ALA A 18 -19.78 1.35 -2.17
CA ALA A 18 -20.78 0.53 -2.83
C ALA A 18 -22.18 1.17 -2.79
N GLN A 19 -22.54 1.79 -1.67
CA GLN A 19 -23.78 2.57 -1.53
C GLN A 19 -23.77 3.80 -2.45
N LEU A 20 -22.66 4.57 -2.46
CA LEU A 20 -22.52 5.75 -3.31
C LEU A 20 -22.64 5.42 -4.80
N LYS A 21 -22.14 4.25 -5.21
CA LYS A 21 -22.22 3.76 -6.59
C LYS A 21 -23.53 3.03 -6.93
N GLY A 22 -24.46 2.92 -5.99
CA GLY A 22 -25.74 2.24 -6.20
C GLY A 22 -25.64 0.72 -6.31
N ILE A 23 -24.48 0.13 -6.04
CA ILE A 23 -24.25 -1.32 -6.02
C ILE A 23 -25.04 -1.95 -4.85
N ILE A 24 -25.09 -1.25 -3.72
CA ILE A 24 -25.88 -1.62 -2.55
C ILE A 24 -27.01 -0.62 -2.34
N ARG A 25 -28.24 -1.14 -2.23
CA ARG A 25 -29.43 -0.32 -1.93
C ARG A 25 -29.35 0.28 -0.53
N LYS A 26 -29.91 1.47 -0.36
CA LYS A 26 -29.94 2.21 0.92
C LYS A 26 -30.42 1.36 2.10
N ASN A 27 -31.47 0.56 1.92
CA ASN A 27 -32.03 -0.29 2.98
C ASN A 27 -31.04 -1.37 3.46
N ALA A 28 -30.28 -1.96 2.54
CA ALA A 28 -29.26 -2.95 2.88
C ALA A 28 -28.07 -2.29 3.59
N ALA A 29 -27.62 -1.13 3.11
CA ALA A 29 -26.59 -0.34 3.78
C ALA A 29 -27.01 0.10 5.18
N ALA A 30 -28.26 0.53 5.38
CA ALA A 30 -28.79 0.90 6.70
C ALA A 30 -28.74 -0.26 7.70
N ARG A 31 -29.03 -1.50 7.26
CA ARG A 31 -28.88 -2.69 8.12
C ARG A 31 -27.42 -2.95 8.47
N PHE A 32 -26.51 -2.80 7.51
CA PHE A 32 -25.08 -2.92 7.76
C PHE A 32 -24.60 -1.88 8.79
N TRP A 33 -25.01 -0.61 8.66
CA TRP A 33 -24.60 0.44 9.59
C TRP A 33 -25.08 0.18 11.01
N LYS A 34 -26.28 -0.41 11.16
CA LYS A 34 -26.78 -0.88 12.47
C LYS A 34 -25.94 -2.04 13.03
N SER A 35 -25.60 -3.03 12.20
CA SER A 35 -24.83 -4.20 12.67
C SER A 35 -23.40 -3.86 13.05
N ILE A 36 -22.75 -2.93 12.33
CA ILE A 36 -21.35 -2.55 12.60
C ILE A 36 -21.21 -1.52 13.73
N ALA A 37 -22.32 -0.91 14.18
CA ALA A 37 -22.27 0.15 15.20
C ALA A 37 -21.60 -0.28 16.51
N ALA A 38 -21.74 -1.55 16.90
CA ALA A 38 -21.10 -2.14 18.08
C ALA A 38 -19.63 -2.53 17.84
N ASN A 39 -19.17 -2.60 16.59
CA ASN A 39 -17.82 -3.00 16.19
C ASN A 39 -17.22 -2.02 15.16
N LYS A 40 -17.11 -0.75 15.53
CA LYS A 40 -16.57 0.30 14.64
C LYS A 40 -15.09 0.09 14.28
N LYS A 41 -14.36 -0.67 15.09
CA LYS A 41 -12.96 -1.03 14.87
C LYS A 41 -12.77 -2.18 13.88
N GLU A 42 -13.87 -2.81 13.43
CA GLU A 42 -13.85 -3.94 12.51
C GLU A 42 -13.07 -5.15 13.05
N GLU A 43 -13.10 -5.36 14.37
CA GLU A 43 -12.46 -6.49 15.04
C GLU A 43 -13.06 -7.80 14.53
N GLY A 44 -12.20 -8.76 14.15
CA GLY A 44 -12.63 -10.06 13.60
C GLY A 44 -13.19 -10.02 12.17
N LEU A 45 -13.16 -8.88 11.47
CA LEU A 45 -13.64 -8.76 10.08
C LEU A 45 -12.53 -8.92 9.03
N GLY A 46 -11.44 -9.60 9.41
CA GLY A 46 -10.24 -9.79 8.60
C GLY A 46 -9.19 -8.70 8.82
N SER A 47 -7.97 -8.99 8.41
CA SER A 47 -6.81 -8.08 8.47
C SER A 47 -6.11 -8.06 7.12
N PHE A 48 -5.43 -6.96 6.81
CA PHE A 48 -4.63 -6.89 5.59
C PHE A 48 -3.55 -7.98 5.62
N ALA A 49 -3.55 -8.84 4.60
CA ALA A 49 -2.64 -9.98 4.51
C ALA A 49 -1.32 -9.62 3.80
N GLY A 50 -1.25 -8.45 3.17
CA GLY A 50 -0.05 -7.98 2.48
C GLY A 50 1.02 -7.46 3.44
N ARG A 51 2.26 -7.42 2.96
CA ARG A 51 3.35 -6.70 3.63
C ARG A 51 3.41 -5.28 3.10
N GLU A 52 3.06 -4.31 3.94
CA GLU A 52 3.26 -2.91 3.62
C GLU A 52 4.75 -2.58 3.69
N LYS A 53 5.39 -2.35 2.54
CA LYS A 53 6.78 -1.86 2.45
C LYS A 53 6.80 -0.59 1.62
N SER A 54 7.41 0.46 2.15
CA SER A 54 7.65 1.69 1.40
C SER A 54 8.92 1.53 0.54
N TYR A 55 8.77 1.74 -0.76
CA TYR A 55 9.87 1.77 -1.73
C TYR A 55 10.29 3.21 -2.09
N ARG A 56 9.69 4.22 -1.46
CA ARG A 56 9.88 5.63 -1.82
C ARG A 56 11.33 6.09 -1.70
N PHE A 57 12.00 5.69 -0.62
CA PHE A 57 13.40 6.05 -0.39
C PHE A 57 14.31 5.34 -1.39
N GLU A 58 14.09 4.03 -1.63
CA GLU A 58 14.83 3.25 -2.62
C GLU A 58 14.71 3.88 -4.03
N HIS A 59 13.48 4.23 -4.45
CA HIS A 59 13.23 4.93 -5.72
C HIS A 59 13.91 6.31 -5.80
N LEU A 60 13.92 7.07 -4.70
CA LEU A 60 14.61 8.35 -4.65
C LEU A 60 16.12 8.18 -4.85
N VAL A 61 16.73 7.20 -4.19
CA VAL A 61 18.16 6.93 -4.33
C VAL A 61 18.50 6.48 -5.75
N PHE A 62 17.69 5.62 -6.37
CA PHE A 62 17.87 5.24 -7.78
C PHE A 62 17.76 6.45 -8.72
N ARG A 63 16.78 7.33 -8.52
CA ARG A 63 16.64 8.55 -9.31
C ARG A 63 17.85 9.46 -9.19
N LEU A 64 18.34 9.70 -7.98
CA LEU A 64 19.54 10.53 -7.75
C LEU A 64 20.78 9.97 -8.44
N ALA A 65 20.91 8.64 -8.53
CA ALA A 65 22.01 7.99 -9.24
C ALA A 65 21.84 8.07 -10.76
N ALA A 66 20.63 7.83 -11.27
CA ALA A 66 20.32 7.85 -12.70
C ALA A 66 20.40 9.25 -13.33
N GLU A 67 20.01 10.28 -12.57
CA GLU A 67 20.13 11.69 -12.96
C GLU A 67 21.53 12.26 -12.67
N GLU A 68 22.49 11.42 -12.29
CA GLU A 68 23.89 11.80 -11.97
C GLU A 68 24.03 12.90 -10.89
N MET A 69 22.99 13.10 -10.07
CA MET A 69 22.98 14.07 -8.97
C MET A 69 23.94 13.68 -7.83
N VAL A 70 24.22 12.38 -7.69
CA VAL A 70 25.23 11.84 -6.78
C VAL A 70 26.01 10.71 -7.47
N SER A 71 27.22 10.42 -6.99
CA SER A 71 28.00 9.28 -7.50
C SER A 71 27.36 7.93 -7.14
N LEU A 72 27.62 6.90 -7.94
CA LEU A 72 27.19 5.51 -7.67
C LEU A 72 27.60 5.03 -6.28
N SER A 73 28.83 5.31 -5.86
CA SER A 73 29.31 4.95 -4.52
C SER A 73 28.54 5.66 -3.41
N LYS A 74 28.12 6.91 -3.63
CA LYS A 74 27.30 7.66 -2.68
C LYS A 74 25.87 7.13 -2.62
N ALA A 75 25.27 6.81 -3.77
CA ALA A 75 23.95 6.20 -3.85
C ALA A 75 23.92 4.81 -3.19
N ALA A 76 24.93 3.97 -3.45
CA ALA A 76 25.06 2.65 -2.82
C ALA A 76 25.16 2.74 -1.29
N ASN A 77 25.93 3.72 -0.80
CA ASN A 77 26.03 4.00 0.64
C ASN A 77 24.67 4.43 1.23
N LEU A 78 23.94 5.33 0.56
CA LEU A 78 22.58 5.73 0.98
C LEU A 78 21.59 4.55 1.00
N ALA A 79 21.69 3.64 0.04
CA ALA A 79 20.90 2.42 -0.02
C ALA A 79 21.37 1.32 0.95
N GLY A 80 22.49 1.51 1.65
CA GLY A 80 23.04 0.54 2.59
C GLY A 80 23.58 -0.75 1.94
N VAL A 81 23.95 -0.69 0.66
CA VAL A 81 24.44 -1.85 -0.12
C VAL A 81 25.83 -1.59 -0.70
N LYS A 82 26.51 -2.64 -1.14
CA LYS A 82 27.80 -2.51 -1.84
C LYS A 82 27.61 -1.88 -3.23
N PRO A 83 28.56 -1.08 -3.75
CA PRO A 83 28.44 -0.44 -5.07
C PRO A 83 28.14 -1.41 -6.22
N ALA A 84 28.74 -2.60 -6.23
CA ALA A 84 28.47 -3.62 -7.25
C ALA A 84 27.01 -4.10 -7.23
N ALA A 85 26.47 -4.38 -6.04
CA ALA A 85 25.07 -4.80 -5.89
C ALA A 85 24.10 -3.67 -6.24
N PHE A 86 24.44 -2.43 -5.89
CA PHE A 86 23.64 -1.26 -6.28
C PHE A 86 23.59 -1.08 -7.80
N ARG A 87 24.72 -1.31 -8.49
CA ARG A 87 24.81 -1.24 -9.95
C ARG A 87 23.88 -2.25 -10.61
N GLU A 88 23.91 -3.51 -10.18
CA GLU A 88 23.00 -4.55 -10.67
C GLU A 88 21.52 -4.19 -10.45
N GLN A 89 21.19 -3.63 -9.28
CA GLN A 89 19.84 -3.16 -8.99
C GLN A 89 19.44 -1.98 -9.87
N LEU A 90 20.32 -1.02 -10.10
CA LEU A 90 20.05 0.14 -10.95
C LEU A 90 19.80 -0.30 -12.39
N ASP A 91 20.64 -1.19 -12.94
CA ASP A 91 20.52 -1.69 -14.31
C ASP A 91 19.25 -2.54 -14.50
N ALA A 92 18.77 -3.24 -13.46
CA ALA A 92 17.51 -3.98 -13.50
C ALA A 92 16.25 -3.09 -13.39
N ASN A 93 16.39 -1.83 -12.99
CA ASN A 93 15.29 -0.87 -12.81
C ASN A 93 15.35 0.32 -13.80
N ALA A 94 16.33 0.32 -14.71
CA ALA A 94 16.49 1.30 -15.79
C ALA A 94 15.68 0.89 -17.03
#